data_AF-A0A5K1A796-F1
#
_entry.id   AF-A0A5K1A796-F1
#
_cell.length_a   1.000
_cell.length_b   1.000
_cell.length_c   1.000
_cell.angle_alpha   90.00
_cell.angle_beta   90.00
_cell.angle_gamma   90.00
#
_symmetry.space_group_name_H-M   'P 1'
#
loop_
_entity.id
_entity.type
_entity.pdbx_description
1 polymer ?
#
loop_
_entity_poly.entity_id
_entity_poly.type
_entity_poly.pdbx_seq_one_letter_code
_entity_poly.pdbx_strand_id
1 'polypeptide(L)' 'IEGAFVQGIGFFMMEKHVTDSDGLVLSNGTWTYKIPTVDTVPRQFNVEILSSGHHKNRVLSSK' A
#
# COMPACT_ATOMS: atom_id res chain seq x y z
N ILE A 1 -5.44 1.78 -7.48
CA ILE A 1 -6.26 1.58 -6.26
C ILE A 1 -5.77 0.35 -5.50
N GLU A 2 -5.80 -0.83 -6.12
CA GLU A 2 -5.42 -2.10 -5.47
C GLU A 2 -3.98 -2.11 -4.94
N GLY A 3 -2.99 -1.71 -5.75
CA GLY A 3 -1.60 -1.66 -5.30
C GLY A 3 -1.38 -0.73 -4.11
N ALA A 4 -2.00 0.46 -4.12
CA ALA A 4 -1.93 1.40 -3.00
C ALA A 4 -2.63 0.87 -1.74
N PHE A 5 -3.73 0.14 -1.91
CA PHE A 5 -4.42 -0.52 -0.81
C PHE A 5 -3.57 -1.63 -0.18
N VAL A 6 -2.98 -2.51 -1.00
CA VAL A 6 -2.09 -3.58 -0.53
C VAL A 6 -0.83 -3.01 0.12
N GLN A 7 -0.25 -1.94 -0.43
CA GLN A 7 0.86 -1.23 0.20
C GLN A 7 0.45 -0.63 1.56
N GLY A 8 -0.77 -0.10 1.69
CA GLY A 8 -1.31 0.35 2.96
C GLY A 8 -1.43 -0.77 3.99
N ILE A 9 -1.91 -1.95 3.58
CA ILE A 9 -1.93 -3.15 4.44
C ILE A 9 -0.51 -3.47 4.93
N GLY A 10 0.47 -3.46 4.02
CA GLY A 10 1.88 -3.66 4.35
C GLY A 10 2.34 -2.69 5.42
N PHE A 11 2.16 -1.39 5.19
CA PHE A 11 2.55 -0.33 6.11
C PHE A 11 1.96 -0.48 7.52
N PHE A 12 0.67 -0.81 7.63
CA PHE A 12 0.01 -0.87 8.95
C PHE A 12 0.19 -2.19 9.69
N MET A 13 0.38 -3.30 8.98
CA MET A 13 0.28 -4.64 9.59
C MET A 13 1.57 -5.46 9.50
N MET A 14 2.51 -5.13 8.62
CA MET A 14 3.66 -6.00 8.31
C MET A 14 5.01 -5.28 8.33
N GLU A 15 5.10 -4.18 7.58
CA GLU A 15 6.33 -3.46 7.34
C GLU A 15 6.76 -2.74 8.60
N LYS A 16 7.84 -3.22 9.22
CA LYS A 16 8.41 -2.62 10.43
C LYS A 16 9.79 -2.09 10.15
N HIS A 17 9.97 -0.80 10.40
CA HIS A 17 11.28 -0.16 10.41
C HIS A 17 11.87 -0.29 11.81
N VAL A 18 12.96 -1.04 11.95
CA VAL A 18 13.63 -1.27 13.23
C VAL A 18 15.04 -0.69 13.17
N THR A 19 15.36 0.13 14.17
CA THR A 19 16.70 0.72 14.38
C THR A 19 17.24 0.32 15.74
N ASP A 20 18.57 0.18 15.84
CA ASP A 20 19.26 -0.02 17.11
C ASP A 20 19.42 1.31 17.90
N SER A 21 19.90 1.24 19.14
CA SER A 21 20.21 2.41 19.98
C SER A 21 21.20 3.39 19.33
N ASP A 22 22.05 2.88 18.45
CA ASP A 22 23.05 3.66 17.71
C ASP A 22 22.49 4.24 16.39
N GLY A 23 21.18 4.03 16.12
CA GLY A 23 20.50 4.55 14.93
C GLY A 23 20.72 3.73 13.64
N LEU A 24 21.39 2.57 13.72
CA LEU A 24 21.58 1.68 12.59
C LEU A 24 20.29 0.91 12.25
N VAL A 25 19.92 0.86 10.96
CA VAL A 25 18.74 0.14 10.49
C VAL A 25 18.99 -1.37 10.51
N LEU A 26 18.23 -2.09 11.33
CA LEU A 26 18.29 -3.54 11.47
C LEU A 26 17.42 -4.27 10.42
N SER A 27 16.39 -3.59 9.91
CA SER A 27 15.51 -4.11 8.86
C SER A 27 16.09 -3.90 7.44
N ASN A 28 17.30 -4.40 7.19
CA ASN A 28 18.06 -4.13 5.95
C ASN A 28 17.92 -5.19 4.84
N GLY A 29 17.02 -6.17 4.98
CA GLY A 29 16.83 -7.20 3.97
C GLY A 29 15.45 -7.86 4.03
N THR A 30 15.13 -8.66 3.03
CA THR A 30 13.81 -9.34 2.88
C THR A 30 13.52 -10.36 4.00
N TRP A 31 14.53 -10.74 4.78
CA TRP A 31 14.36 -11.56 5.98
C TRP A 31 13.83 -10.76 7.17
N THR A 32 14.24 -9.50 7.31
CA THR A 32 13.93 -8.62 8.44
C THR A 32 12.89 -7.53 8.11
N TYR A 33 12.65 -7.29 6.82
CA TYR A 33 11.59 -6.42 6.30
C TYR A 33 10.62 -7.23 5.44
N LYS A 34 9.35 -7.27 5.85
CA LYS A 34 8.32 -8.09 5.22
C LYS A 34 7.30 -7.21 4.50
N ILE A 35 7.42 -7.17 3.17
CA ILE A 35 6.40 -6.59 2.30
C ILE A 35 5.18 -7.52 2.20
N PRO A 36 4.00 -6.98 1.84
CA PRO A 36 2.85 -7.77 1.43
C PRO A 36 3.22 -8.82 0.37
N THR A 37 2.71 -10.03 0.56
CA THR A 37 2.81 -11.15 -0.40
C THR A 37 1.41 -11.54 -0.87
N VAL A 38 1.31 -12.50 -1.80
CA VAL A 38 0.02 -12.99 -2.33
C VAL A 38 -0.93 -13.41 -1.21
N ASP A 39 -0.41 -13.98 -0.12
CA ASP A 39 -1.18 -14.44 1.03
C ASP A 39 -1.79 -13.30 1.88
N THR A 40 -1.32 -12.07 1.66
CA THR A 40 -1.74 -10.88 2.43
C THR A 40 -2.83 -10.09 1.71
N VAL A 41 -3.04 -10.38 0.42
CA VAL A 41 -4.13 -9.80 -0.36
C VAL A 41 -5.45 -10.45 0.07
N PRO A 42 -6.53 -9.68 0.30
CA PRO A 42 -7.82 -10.26 0.65
C PRO A 42 -8.28 -11.27 -0.41
N ARG A 43 -8.71 -12.46 0.03
CA ARG A 43 -9.20 -13.51 -0.86
C ARG A 43 -10.33 -13.05 -1.79
N GLN A 44 -11.14 -12.12 -1.31
CA GLN A 44 -12.12 -11.41 -2.11
C GLN A 44 -11.84 -9.91 -2.00
N PHE A 45 -11.49 -9.29 -3.12
CA PHE A 45 -11.20 -7.87 -3.21
C PHE A 45 -12.00 -7.25 -4.37
N ASN A 46 -13.12 -6.61 -4.05
CA ASN A 46 -13.99 -6.00 -5.05
C ASN A 46 -13.66 -4.49 -5.13
N VAL A 47 -13.36 -4.01 -6.33
CA VAL A 47 -13.04 -2.60 -6.58
C VAL A 47 -13.97 -2.05 -7.65
N GLU A 48 -14.68 -0.98 -7.31
CA GLU A 48 -15.57 -0.27 -8.22
C GLU A 48 -15.20 1.21 -8.24
N ILE A 49 -15.21 1.80 -9.44
CA ILE A 49 -15.01 3.23 -9.61
C ILE A 49 -16.39 3.89 -9.64
N LEU A 50 -16.61 4.83 -8.73
CA LEU A 50 -17.85 5.60 -8.71
C LEU A 50 -18.03 6.34 -10.04
N SER A 51 -19.16 6.10 -10.71
CA SER A 51 -19.59 6.88 -11.85
C SER A 51 -19.90 8.31 -11.41
N SER A 52 -18.91 9.17 -11.50
CA SER A 52 -19.05 10.59 -11.23
C SER A 52 -19.36 11.33 -12.53
N GLY A 53 -20.25 12.32 -12.46
CA GLY A 53 -20.59 13.18 -13.60
C GLY A 53 -19.38 13.98 -14.14
N HIS A 54 -19.64 14.79 -15.17
CA HIS A 54 -18.61 15.55 -15.86
C HIS A 54 -17.96 16.62 -14.95
N HIS A 55 -16.64 16.59 -14.83
CA HIS A 55 -15.85 17.52 -14.02
C HIS A 55 -15.23 18.61 -14.90
N LYS A 56 -15.91 19.76 -15.01
CA LYS A 56 -15.56 20.88 -15.91
C LYS A 56 -14.17 21.50 -15.67
N ASN A 57 -13.64 21.39 -14.45
CA ASN A 57 -12.36 22.01 -14.07
C ASN A 57 -11.17 21.07 -14.20
N ARG A 58 -11.34 19.88 -14.79
CA ARG A 58 -10.29 18.86 -14.91
C ARG A 58 -10.08 18.45 -16.36
N VAL A 59 -8.84 18.08 -16.67
CA VAL A 59 -8.49 17.58 -18.00
C VAL A 59 -9.28 16.31 -18.28
N LEU A 60 -10.12 16.34 -19.31
CA LEU A 60 -10.98 15.23 -19.72
C LEU A 60 -11.84 14.65 -18.58
N SER A 61 -12.22 15.48 -17.59
CA SER A 61 -12.94 15.03 -16.38
C SER A 61 -12.25 13.92 -15.58
N SER A 62 -10.93 13.74 -15.69
CA SER A 62 -10.16 12.76 -14.91
C SER A 62 -10.17 13.07 -13.40
N LYS A 63 -9.61 12.19 -12.58
CA LYS A 63 -9.42 12.41 -11.14
C LYS A 63 -8.14 11.75 -10.67
#